data_AF-A0A440APS7-F1
#
_entry.id   AF-A0A440APS7-F1
#
_cell.length_a   1.000
_cell.length_b   1.000
_cell.length_c   1.000
_cell.angle_alpha   90.00
_cell.angle_beta   90.00
_cell.angle_gamma   90.00
#
_symmetry.space_group_name_H-M   'P 1'
#
loop_
_entity.id
_entity.type
_entity.pdbx_description
1 polymer ?
#
loop_
_entity_poly.entity_id
_entity_poly.type
_entity_poly.pdbx_seq_one_letter_code
_entity_poly.pdbx_strand_id
1 'polypeptide(L)'
;MTPIPDDKRRAAAAQSEACVDIAALADEISANAASLDERWRMAQWLIEQLRQQLFDADALRRAVATANSQFDAAGVTNLKINLTAIRRAAIAGRRAAAPARLSAAAIQADKMLLSLLSPGGALDPRPALGAPVGGITGRFSLRGRGRG
;
A
#
# COMPACT_ATOMS: atom_id res chain seq x y z
N MET A 1 -13.90 -4.89 69.39
CA MET A 1 -13.98 -5.08 67.92
C MET A 1 -14.80 -3.93 67.37
N THR A 2 -14.15 -2.80 67.08
CA THR A 2 -14.82 -1.59 66.59
C THR A 2 -15.26 -1.79 65.13
N PRO A 3 -16.51 -1.48 64.76
CA PRO A 3 -16.96 -1.63 63.38
C PRO A 3 -16.20 -0.64 62.50
N ILE A 4 -15.60 -1.15 61.42
CA ILE A 4 -14.99 -0.31 60.39
C ILE A 4 -16.11 0.56 59.80
N PRO A 5 -16.01 1.89 59.83
CA PRO A 5 -17.07 2.77 59.32
C PRO A 5 -17.32 2.49 57.84
N ASP A 6 -18.59 2.50 57.43
CA ASP A 6 -19.04 2.09 56.09
C ASP A 6 -18.30 2.81 54.95
N ASP A 7 -17.82 4.04 55.18
CA ASP A 7 -17.01 4.78 54.21
C ASP A 7 -15.67 4.12 53.87
N LYS A 8 -15.03 3.45 54.83
CA LYS A 8 -13.80 2.69 54.57
C LYS A 8 -14.08 1.43 53.75
N ARG A 9 -15.25 0.81 53.92
CA ARG A 9 -15.67 -0.34 53.11
C ARG A 9 -16.02 0.07 51.68
N ARG A 10 -16.71 1.20 51.51
CA ARG A 10 -17.01 1.77 50.18
C ARG A 10 -15.75 2.20 49.44
N ALA A 11 -14.81 2.86 50.12
CA ALA A 11 -13.53 3.24 49.52
C ALA A 11 -12.70 2.02 49.08
N ALA A 12 -12.66 0.96 49.90
CA ALA A 12 -11.98 -0.28 49.54
C ALA A 12 -12.65 -1.00 48.36
N ALA A 13 -13.99 -1.00 48.29
CA ALA A 13 -14.73 -1.56 47.17
C ALA A 13 -14.46 -0.80 45.86
N ALA A 14 -14.51 0.54 45.88
CA ALA A 14 -14.21 1.38 44.72
C ALA A 14 -12.74 1.24 44.26
N GLN A 15 -11.80 1.11 45.19
CA GLN A 15 -10.39 0.84 44.85
C GLN A 15 -10.23 -0.55 44.22
N SER A 16 -10.92 -1.57 44.73
CA SER A 16 -10.88 -2.92 44.16
C SER A 16 -11.49 -2.96 42.75
N GLU A 17 -12.60 -2.26 42.53
CA GLU A 17 -13.25 -2.13 41.22
C GLU A 17 -12.33 -1.42 40.21
N ALA A 18 -11.74 -0.30 40.60
CA ALA A 18 -10.75 0.39 39.77
C ALA A 18 -9.52 -0.48 39.43
N CYS A 19 -9.06 -1.31 40.37
CA CYS A 19 -7.98 -2.26 40.11
C CYS A 19 -8.39 -3.35 39.08
N VAL A 20 -9.64 -3.83 39.14
CA VAL A 20 -10.17 -4.80 38.17
C VAL A 20 -10.28 -4.16 36.78
N ASP A 21 -10.75 -2.92 36.69
CA ASP A 21 -10.84 -2.19 35.42
C ASP A 21 -9.46 -1.97 34.80
N ILE A 22 -8.45 -1.63 35.62
CA ILE A 22 -7.07 -1.48 35.16
C ILE A 22 -6.48 -2.81 34.70
N ALA A 23 -6.75 -3.91 35.41
CA ALA A 23 -6.28 -5.24 35.03
C ALA A 23 -6.90 -5.68 33.69
N ALA A 24 -8.21 -5.49 33.51
CA ALA A 24 -8.90 -5.80 32.26
C ALA A 24 -8.36 -4.97 31.08
N LEU A 25 -8.10 -3.68 31.30
CA LEU A 25 -7.46 -2.81 30.30
C LEU A 25 -6.05 -3.29 29.95
N ALA A 26 -5.27 -3.71 30.95
CA ALA A 26 -3.92 -4.22 30.74
C ALA A 26 -3.95 -5.50 29.88
N ASP A 27 -4.85 -6.43 30.17
CA ASP A 27 -5.03 -7.66 29.40
C ASP A 27 -5.44 -7.37 27.95
N GLU A 28 -6.36 -6.42 27.74
CA GLU A 28 -6.76 -5.98 26.39
C GLU A 28 -5.58 -5.38 25.62
N ILE A 29 -4.79 -4.50 26.26
CA ILE A 29 -3.60 -3.90 25.65
C ILE A 29 -2.56 -4.97 25.31
N SER A 30 -2.35 -5.94 26.20
CA SER A 30 -1.45 -7.07 25.95
C SER A 30 -1.91 -7.93 24.78
N ALA A 31 -3.21 -8.22 24.66
CA ALA A 31 -3.77 -8.94 23.52
C ALA A 31 -3.61 -8.15 22.21
N ASN A 32 -3.85 -6.83 22.26
CA ASN A 32 -3.64 -5.94 21.12
C ASN A 32 -2.16 -5.89 20.69
N ALA A 33 -1.23 -5.86 21.64
CA ALA A 33 0.20 -5.90 21.36
C ALA A 33 0.63 -7.21 20.70
N ALA A 34 0.10 -8.36 21.16
CA ALA A 34 0.35 -9.65 20.53
C ALA A 34 -0.19 -9.71 19.10
N SER A 35 -1.40 -9.19 18.86
CA SER A 35 -1.95 -9.10 17.50
C SER A 35 -1.13 -8.17 16.60
N LEU A 36 -0.57 -7.08 17.15
CA LEU A 36 0.30 -6.17 16.41
C LEU A 36 1.61 -6.85 15.99
N ASP A 37 2.25 -7.59 16.88
CA ASP A 37 3.47 -8.36 16.58
C ASP A 37 3.21 -9.38 15.45
N GLU A 38 2.12 -10.15 15.53
CA GLU A 38 1.75 -11.10 14.48
C GLU A 38 1.55 -10.41 13.13
N ARG A 39 0.83 -9.27 13.12
CA ARG A 39 0.60 -8.48 11.90
C ARG A 39 1.91 -7.94 11.32
N TRP A 40 2.86 -7.52 12.15
CA TRP A 40 4.17 -7.06 11.68
C TRP A 40 5.02 -8.17 11.10
N ARG A 41 5.06 -9.35 11.73
CA ARG A 41 5.76 -10.51 11.19
C ARG A 41 5.19 -10.93 9.83
N MET A 42 3.86 -10.95 9.72
CA MET A 42 3.18 -11.24 8.45
C MET A 42 3.50 -10.19 7.39
N ALA A 43 3.45 -8.90 7.75
CA ALA A 43 3.79 -7.82 6.82
C ALA A 43 5.23 -7.91 6.34
N GLN A 44 6.19 -8.18 7.22
CA GLN A 44 7.59 -8.39 6.87
C GLN A 44 7.76 -9.55 5.89
N TRP A 45 7.13 -10.70 6.18
CA TRP A 45 7.16 -11.85 5.29
C TRP A 45 6.58 -11.52 3.91
N LEU A 46 5.41 -10.89 3.84
CA LEU A 46 4.78 -10.46 2.58
C LEU A 46 5.65 -9.48 1.79
N ILE A 47 6.33 -8.55 2.48
CA ILE A 47 7.25 -7.61 1.85
C ILE A 47 8.42 -8.34 1.19
N GLU A 48 9.05 -9.29 1.88
CA GLU A 48 10.17 -10.05 1.31
C GLU A 48 9.72 -10.94 0.13
N GLN A 49 8.54 -11.56 0.22
CA GLN A 49 7.97 -12.29 -0.90
C GLN A 49 7.70 -11.37 -2.11
N LEU A 50 7.15 -10.18 -1.88
CA LEU A 50 6.93 -9.19 -2.93
C LEU A 50 8.27 -8.74 -3.55
N ARG A 51 9.30 -8.48 -2.75
CA ARG A 51 10.63 -8.09 -3.23
C ARG A 51 11.21 -9.13 -4.17
N GLN A 52 11.15 -10.41 -3.79
CA GLN A 52 11.63 -11.50 -4.63
C GLN A 52 10.88 -11.57 -5.96
N GLN A 53 9.54 -11.50 -5.93
CA GLN A 53 8.73 -11.52 -7.15
C GLN A 53 9.03 -10.33 -8.08
N LEU A 54 9.30 -9.15 -7.53
CA LEU A 54 9.68 -7.97 -8.32
C LEU A 54 11.06 -8.13 -8.97
N PHE A 55 12.03 -8.74 -8.29
CA PHE A 55 13.34 -9.02 -8.87
C PHE A 55 13.25 -10.03 -10.01
N ASP A 56 12.51 -11.12 -9.81
CA ASP A 56 12.29 -12.14 -10.85
C ASP A 56 11.55 -11.55 -12.06
N ALA A 57 10.54 -10.71 -11.81
CA ALA A 57 9.80 -10.02 -12.87
C ALA A 57 10.70 -9.06 -13.67
N ASP A 58 11.61 -8.32 -13.05
CA ASP A 58 12.55 -7.45 -13.78
C ASP A 58 13.56 -8.27 -14.59
N ALA A 59 14.08 -9.38 -14.06
CA ALA A 59 14.95 -10.28 -14.79
C ALA A 59 14.26 -10.83 -16.06
N LEU A 60 13.03 -11.32 -15.92
CA LEU A 60 12.22 -11.78 -17.05
C LEU A 60 11.92 -10.66 -18.05
N ARG A 61 11.60 -9.46 -17.57
CA ARG A 61 11.37 -8.29 -18.42
C ARG A 61 12.59 -7.96 -19.29
N ARG A 62 13.79 -8.00 -18.70
CA ARG A 62 15.05 -7.78 -19.44
C ARG A 62 15.30 -8.88 -20.47
N ALA A 63 15.07 -10.14 -20.11
CA ALA A 63 15.22 -11.26 -21.04
C ALA A 63 14.28 -11.14 -22.26
N VAL A 64 13.01 -10.79 -22.03
CA VAL A 64 12.04 -10.55 -23.11
C VAL A 64 12.44 -9.33 -23.97
N ALA A 65 12.96 -8.26 -23.36
CA ALA A 65 13.45 -7.11 -24.11
C ALA A 65 14.63 -7.48 -25.03
N THR A 66 15.57 -8.29 -24.53
CA THR A 66 16.67 -8.84 -25.34
C THR A 66 16.14 -9.70 -26.49
N ALA A 67 15.23 -10.64 -26.23
CA ALA A 67 14.62 -11.47 -27.28
C ALA A 67 13.89 -10.62 -28.33
N ASN A 68 13.12 -9.61 -27.91
CA ASN A 68 12.45 -8.69 -28.83
C ASN A 68 13.44 -7.93 -29.73
N SER A 69 14.61 -7.52 -29.20
CA SER A 69 15.66 -6.88 -30.01
C SER A 69 16.28 -7.83 -31.04
N GLN A 70 16.42 -9.12 -30.70
CA GLN A 70 16.88 -10.15 -31.63
C GLN A 70 15.86 -10.41 -32.75
N PHE A 71 14.56 -10.42 -32.41
CA PHE A 71 13.49 -10.51 -33.39
C PHE A 71 13.46 -9.30 -34.33
N ASP A 72 13.72 -8.11 -33.81
CA ASP A 72 13.87 -6.89 -34.62
C ASP A 72 15.04 -7.01 -35.60
N ALA A 73 16.21 -7.49 -35.13
CA ALA A 73 17.39 -7.69 -35.97
C ALA A 73 17.18 -8.76 -37.06
N ALA A 74 16.37 -9.78 -36.78
CA ALA A 74 16.03 -10.84 -37.73
C ALA A 74 14.81 -10.50 -38.62
N GLY A 75 14.17 -9.34 -38.44
CA GLY A 75 13.01 -8.91 -39.21
C GLY A 75 11.70 -9.67 -38.91
N VAL A 76 11.66 -10.47 -37.83
CA VAL A 76 10.51 -11.31 -37.45
C VAL A 76 9.65 -10.66 -36.36
N THR A 77 9.02 -9.54 -36.71
CA THR A 77 8.26 -8.71 -35.75
C THR A 77 7.00 -9.37 -35.20
N ASN A 78 6.46 -10.39 -35.89
CA ASN A 78 5.28 -11.15 -35.47
C ASN A 78 5.52 -11.99 -34.20
N LEU A 79 6.78 -12.29 -33.85
CA LEU A 79 7.13 -13.07 -32.65
C LEU A 79 7.33 -12.19 -31.41
N LYS A 80 7.20 -10.87 -31.53
CA LYS A 80 7.46 -9.94 -30.42
C LYS A 80 6.42 -10.07 -29.33
N ILE A 81 6.91 -10.11 -28.09
CA ILE A 81 6.08 -10.16 -26.90
C ILE A 81 5.76 -8.74 -26.44
N ASN A 82 4.48 -8.42 -26.29
CA ASN A 82 4.02 -7.13 -25.76
C ASN A 82 3.92 -7.16 -24.22
N LEU A 83 5.01 -6.78 -23.56
CA LEU A 83 5.10 -6.68 -22.10
C LEU A 83 4.05 -5.74 -21.49
N THR A 84 3.66 -4.68 -22.20
CA THR A 84 2.64 -3.72 -21.73
C THR A 84 1.26 -4.37 -21.67
N ALA A 85 0.93 -5.20 -22.66
CA ALA A 85 -0.34 -5.92 -22.71
C ALA A 85 -0.43 -6.95 -21.56
N ILE A 86 0.63 -7.72 -21.34
CA ILE A 86 0.73 -8.70 -20.24
C ILE A 86 0.50 -8.01 -18.89
N ARG A 87 1.19 -6.90 -18.64
CA ARG A 87 1.04 -6.14 -17.38
C ARG A 87 -0.38 -5.60 -17.21
N ARG A 88 -0.98 -5.03 -18.26
CA ARG A 88 -2.35 -4.49 -18.18
C ARG A 88 -3.35 -5.58 -17.82
N ALA A 89 -3.23 -6.76 -18.43
CA ALA A 89 -4.07 -7.90 -18.11
C ALA A 89 -3.90 -8.35 -16.65
N ALA A 90 -2.66 -8.41 -16.15
CA ALA A 90 -2.38 -8.81 -14.78
C ALA A 90 -2.93 -7.83 -13.71
N ILE A 91 -3.00 -6.54 -14.02
CA ILE A 91 -3.46 -5.49 -13.06
C ILE A 91 -4.97 -5.22 -13.20
N ALA A 92 -5.65 -5.84 -14.16
CA ALA A 92 -7.09 -5.74 -14.33
C ALA A 92 -7.82 -6.57 -13.25
N GLY A 93 -7.95 -6.02 -12.05
CA GLY A 93 -8.59 -6.69 -10.91
C GLY A 93 -9.21 -5.71 -9.92
N ARG A 94 -10.16 -6.21 -9.11
CA ARG A 94 -10.82 -5.43 -8.06
C ARG A 94 -9.81 -5.10 -6.95
N ARG A 95 -9.72 -3.82 -6.59
CA ARG A 95 -8.88 -3.33 -5.49
C ARG A 95 -9.64 -3.35 -4.17
N ALA A 96 -8.93 -3.59 -3.08
CA ALA A 96 -9.47 -3.41 -1.74
C ALA A 96 -9.85 -1.93 -1.52
N ALA A 97 -10.92 -1.69 -0.75
CA ALA A 97 -11.33 -0.34 -0.38
C ALA A 97 -10.32 0.26 0.62
N ALA A 98 -10.02 1.55 0.47
CA ALA A 98 -9.17 2.26 1.41
C ALA A 98 -9.83 2.32 2.81
N PRO A 99 -9.10 2.04 3.90
CA PRO A 99 -9.62 2.20 5.26
C PRO A 99 -10.02 3.65 5.55
N ALA A 100 -11.09 3.84 6.32
CA ALA A 100 -11.66 5.17 6.60
C ALA A 100 -10.75 6.09 7.42
N ARG A 101 -9.82 5.54 8.21
CA ARG A 101 -8.90 6.31 9.05
C ARG A 101 -7.51 5.67 9.01
N LEU A 102 -6.59 6.35 8.35
CA LEU A 102 -5.18 5.98 8.29
C LEU A 102 -4.33 7.12 8.86
N SER A 103 -3.22 6.77 9.50
CA SER A 103 -2.19 7.75 9.82
C SER A 103 -1.58 8.30 8.53
N ALA A 104 -0.98 9.50 8.59
CA ALA A 104 -0.32 10.10 7.43
C ALA A 104 0.76 9.18 6.83
N ALA A 105 1.52 8.48 7.68
CA ALA A 105 2.52 7.51 7.25
C ALA A 105 1.89 6.32 6.50
N ALA A 106 0.78 5.78 7.00
CA ALA A 106 0.08 4.67 6.33
C ALA A 106 -0.51 5.10 4.98
N ILE A 107 -1.02 6.32 4.86
CA ILE A 107 -1.47 6.89 3.58
C ILE A 107 -0.30 7.00 2.59
N GLN A 108 0.87 7.45 3.05
CA GLN A 108 2.04 7.57 2.18
C GLN A 108 2.53 6.20 1.70
N ALA A 109 2.55 5.20 2.57
CA ALA A 109 2.90 3.83 2.20
C ALA A 109 1.92 3.24 1.17
N ASP A 110 0.61 3.43 1.36
CA ASP A 110 -0.43 2.99 0.41
C ASP A 110 -0.22 3.63 -0.98
N LYS A 111 -0.02 4.95 -1.02
CA LYS A 111 0.30 5.66 -2.27
C LYS A 111 1.54 5.09 -2.96
N MET A 112 2.59 4.78 -2.20
CA MET A 112 3.81 4.19 -2.73
C MET A 112 3.54 2.80 -3.32
N LEU A 113 2.80 1.93 -2.64
CA LEU A 113 2.43 0.60 -3.14
C LEU A 113 1.57 0.68 -4.40
N LEU A 114 0.57 1.59 -4.42
CA LEU A 114 -0.28 1.81 -5.59
C LEU A 114 0.50 2.36 -6.79
N SER A 115 1.59 3.10 -6.56
CA SER A 115 2.47 3.59 -7.63
C SER A 115 3.16 2.45 -8.38
N LEU A 116 3.43 1.31 -7.73
CA LEU A 116 4.01 0.13 -8.39
C LEU A 116 3.07 -0.45 -9.45
N LEU A 117 1.75 -0.30 -9.25
CA LEU A 117 0.72 -0.84 -10.12
C LEU A 117 0.23 0.17 -11.17
N SER A 118 0.58 1.45 -11.04
CA SER A 118 0.05 2.51 -11.88
C SER A 118 0.83 2.65 -13.19
N PRO A 119 0.14 2.96 -14.31
CA PRO A 119 0.79 3.38 -15.54
C PRO A 119 1.72 4.58 -15.32
N GLY A 120 2.97 4.44 -15.77
CA GLY A 120 4.05 5.41 -15.55
C GLY A 120 4.50 5.62 -14.10
N GLY A 121 4.20 4.67 -13.21
CA GLY A 121 4.74 4.63 -11.84
C GLY A 121 6.12 3.97 -11.78
N ALA A 122 6.62 3.69 -10.57
CA ALA A 122 8.03 3.27 -10.37
C ALA A 122 8.45 1.99 -11.15
N LEU A 123 7.50 1.14 -11.51
CA LEU A 123 7.77 -0.08 -12.31
C LEU A 123 7.38 0.06 -13.79
N ASP A 124 6.80 1.18 -14.21
CA ASP A 124 6.39 1.42 -15.59
C ASP A 124 7.28 2.49 -16.24
N PRO A 125 8.02 2.17 -17.31
CA PRO A 125 8.89 3.14 -17.97
C PRO A 125 8.14 4.25 -18.71
N ARG A 126 6.81 4.18 -18.80
CA ARG A 126 6.00 5.24 -19.41
C ARG A 126 6.02 6.50 -18.55
N PRO A 127 5.86 7.69 -19.15
CA PRO A 127 5.58 8.89 -18.38
C PRO A 127 4.27 8.71 -17.59
N ALA A 128 4.22 9.25 -16.37
CA ALA A 128 2.99 9.31 -15.57
C ALA A 128 1.87 9.99 -16.38
N LEU A 129 0.62 9.58 -16.15
CA LEU A 129 -0.53 10.24 -16.78
C LEU A 129 -0.56 11.73 -16.39
N GLY A 130 -0.31 12.61 -17.36
CA GLY A 130 -0.19 14.06 -17.16
C GLY A 130 1.25 14.58 -17.00
N ALA A 131 2.27 13.73 -17.11
CA ALA A 131 3.65 14.20 -17.18
C ALA A 131 3.86 15.04 -18.46
N PRO A 132 4.53 16.19 -18.36
CA PRO A 132 4.80 17.02 -19.52
C PRO A 132 5.64 16.22 -20.51
N VAL A 133 5.05 15.92 -21.67
CA VAL A 133 5.77 15.33 -22.79
C VAL A 133 6.77 16.39 -23.25
N GLY A 134 8.06 16.05 -23.23
CA GLY A 134 9.14 16.97 -23.60
C GLY A 134 8.83 17.67 -24.92
N GLY A 135 8.56 18.97 -24.86
CA GLY A 135 8.28 19.81 -26.03
C GLY A 135 7.08 20.75 -25.92
N ILE A 136 6.15 20.60 -24.96
CA ILE A 136 5.00 21.51 -24.85
C ILE A 136 4.87 22.06 -23.42
N THR A 137 5.61 23.13 -23.13
CA THR A 137 5.26 24.11 -22.08
C THR A 137 4.11 24.99 -22.57
N GLY A 138 2.99 24.36 -22.91
CA GLY A 138 1.75 25.06 -23.25
C GLY A 138 0.85 25.07 -22.04
N ARG A 139 0.78 26.21 -21.32
CA ARG A 139 -0.37 26.50 -20.45
C ARG A 139 -1.63 26.47 -21.33
N PHE A 140 -2.33 25.33 -21.39
CA PHE A 140 -3.71 25.32 -21.86
C PHE A 140 -4.60 25.88 -20.75
N SER A 141 -4.62 27.20 -20.66
CA SER A 141 -5.75 27.91 -20.06
C SER A 141 -6.95 27.74 -20.99
N LEU A 142 -7.81 26.76 -20.73
CA LEU A 142 -9.16 26.70 -21.26
C LEU A 142 -9.98 27.83 -20.62
N ARG A 143 -9.84 29.04 -21.14
CA ARG A 143 -10.81 30.12 -20.96
C ARG A 143 -11.03 30.82 -22.29
N GLY A 144 -11.68 30.09 -23.21
CA GLY A 144 -12.27 30.64 -24.41
C GLY A 144 -13.47 31.50 -24.05
N ARG A 145 -13.40 32.78 -24.42
CA ARG A 145 -14.52 33.72 -24.56
C ARG A 145 -15.38 33.37 -25.78
N GLY A 146 -16.68 33.68 -25.71
CA GLY A 146 -17.55 33.94 -26.85
C GLY A 146 -19.02 33.68 -26.48
N ARG A 147 -19.75 34.70 -26.01
CA ARG A 147 -20.68 35.55 -26.78
C ARG A 147 -22.00 34.86 -27.13
N GLY A 148 -23.05 35.34 -26.48
CA GLY A 148 -24.49 35.11 -26.69
C GLY A 148 -25.22 35.94 -25.65
#